data_AF-A0A355G541-F1
#
_entry.id   AF-A0A355G541-F1
#
_cell.length_a   1.000
_cell.length_b   1.000
_cell.length_c   1.000
_cell.angle_alpha   90.00
_cell.angle_beta   90.00
_cell.angle_gamma   90.00
#
_symmetry.space_group_name_H-M   'P 1'
#
loop_
_entity.id
_entity.type
_entity.pdbx_description
1 polymer ?
#
loop_
_entity_poly.entity_id
_entity_poly.type
_entity_poly.pdbx_seq_one_letter_code
_entity_poly.pdbx_strand_id
1 'polypeptide(L)'
;MNRLALFEDRSALQFTPVALMRPVFELLCGQFTARERILKSVPAREWGGLIRPALTEVYAEEFPEARINDAVWLSEAPTLLVNGRWLPARQEISHLANVTSDTVGMIGNTVAYLLLEPEEAVLLTAEAWDDAIQKIASTRKPVAVEGTELHYPWDLVNQNRQQLVDDFALAPSTQASRDKVRNL
;
A
#
# COMPACT_ATOMS: atom_id res chain seq x y z
N MET A 1 -5.74 9.02 -10.32
CA MET A 1 -4.57 9.58 -9.61
C MET A 1 -3.31 9.27 -10.38
N ASN A 2 -2.25 10.08 -10.28
CA ASN A 2 -1.04 9.87 -11.07
C ASN A 2 0.06 9.10 -10.30
N ARG A 3 0.11 9.24 -8.97
CA ARG A 3 1.17 8.71 -8.10
C ARG A 3 0.61 7.99 -6.87
N LEU A 4 1.26 6.89 -6.49
CA LEU A 4 0.92 6.09 -5.31
C LEU A 4 2.20 5.70 -4.58
N ALA A 5 2.22 5.78 -3.26
CA ALA A 5 3.30 5.20 -2.46
C ALA A 5 2.75 4.34 -1.34
N LEU A 6 3.37 3.18 -1.11
CA LEU A 6 3.13 2.42 0.10
C LEU A 6 4.09 2.86 1.19
N PHE A 7 3.64 2.87 2.45
CA PHE A 7 4.52 3.21 3.57
C PHE A 7 4.53 2.15 4.66
N GLU A 8 5.69 1.95 5.29
CA GLU A 8 5.83 1.27 6.56
C GLU A 8 5.60 2.26 7.70
N ASP A 9 4.81 1.87 8.70
CA ASP A 9 4.77 2.58 9.99
C ASP A 9 5.69 1.88 11.00
N ARG A 10 5.78 2.43 12.22
CA ARG A 10 6.61 1.86 13.29
C ARG A 10 6.27 0.41 13.64
N SER A 11 5.03 -0.03 13.39
CA SER A 11 4.58 -1.38 13.68
C SER A 11 5.06 -2.41 12.66
N ALA A 12 5.69 -2.01 11.56
CA ALA A 12 6.32 -2.93 10.61
C ALA A 12 7.34 -3.87 11.28
N LEU A 13 8.03 -3.43 12.34
CA LEU A 13 8.99 -4.26 13.09
C LEU A 13 8.34 -5.43 13.84
N GLN A 14 7.03 -5.39 14.10
CA GLN A 14 6.28 -6.50 14.72
C GLN A 14 6.19 -7.73 13.81
N PHE A 15 6.56 -7.59 12.53
CA PHE A 15 6.60 -8.68 11.55
C PHE A 15 7.97 -9.36 11.49
N THR A 16 8.87 -9.06 12.42
CA THR A 16 10.14 -9.78 12.56
C THR A 16 9.89 -11.26 12.91
N PRO A 17 10.62 -12.23 12.30
CA PRO A 17 11.73 -12.04 11.36
C PRO A 17 11.32 -11.96 9.89
N VAL A 18 10.06 -12.21 9.54
CA VAL A 18 9.64 -12.36 8.13
C VAL A 18 9.74 -11.05 7.33
N ALA A 19 9.68 -9.89 8.00
CA ALA A 19 9.88 -8.57 7.41
C ALA A 19 11.28 -7.96 7.67
N LEU A 20 12.30 -8.76 8.02
CA LEU A 20 13.65 -8.21 8.23
C LEU A 20 14.33 -7.75 6.94
N MET A 21 14.13 -8.49 5.85
CA MET A 21 14.80 -8.29 4.57
C MET A 21 13.88 -7.71 3.49
N ARG A 22 12.69 -7.25 3.88
CA ARG A 22 11.68 -6.71 2.96
C ARG A 22 10.68 -5.84 3.70
N PRO A 23 10.06 -4.87 3.03
CA PRO A 23 8.96 -4.11 3.61
C PRO A 23 7.77 -4.99 3.97
N VAL A 24 7.00 -4.62 4.99
CA VAL A 24 5.82 -5.40 5.42
C VAL A 24 4.80 -5.63 4.30
N PHE A 25 4.67 -4.69 3.37
CA PHE A 25 3.78 -4.80 2.21
C PHE A 25 4.24 -5.79 1.13
N GLU A 26 5.44 -6.37 1.26
CA GLU A 26 5.94 -7.48 0.43
C GLU A 26 5.61 -8.86 1.00
N LEU A 27 4.96 -8.93 2.18
CA LEU A 27 4.56 -10.20 2.74
C LEU A 27 3.35 -10.74 1.97
N LEU A 28 3.48 -11.98 1.50
CA LEU A 28 2.43 -12.65 0.74
C LEU A 28 1.24 -12.99 1.64
N CYS A 29 0.04 -12.58 1.23
CA CYS A 29 -1.21 -12.96 1.87
C CYS A 29 -2.27 -13.14 0.78
N GLY A 30 -2.70 -14.36 0.55
CA GLY A 30 -3.47 -14.68 -0.65
C GLY A 30 -2.56 -15.08 -1.82
N GLN A 31 -2.91 -14.59 -3.02
CA GLN A 31 -2.11 -14.75 -4.24
C GLN A 31 -1.13 -13.59 -4.42
N PHE A 32 -1.41 -12.43 -3.81
CA PHE A 32 -0.63 -11.21 -3.99
C PHE A 32 -0.07 -10.66 -2.67
N THR A 33 1.02 -9.91 -2.74
CA THR A 33 1.45 -9.02 -1.66
C THR A 33 0.50 -7.80 -1.56
N ALA A 34 0.59 -7.02 -0.48
CA ALA A 34 -0.20 -5.80 -0.36
C ALA A 34 0.14 -4.80 -1.48
N ARG A 35 1.42 -4.62 -1.80
CA ARG A 35 1.87 -3.78 -2.94
C ARG A 35 1.25 -4.24 -4.25
N GLU A 36 1.39 -5.53 -4.59
CA GLU A 36 0.89 -6.07 -5.85
C GLU A 36 -0.61 -5.86 -6.01
N ARG A 37 -1.38 -6.12 -4.94
CA ARG A 37 -2.84 -5.94 -4.93
C ARG A 37 -3.24 -4.50 -5.14
N ILE A 38 -2.60 -3.57 -4.43
CA ILE A 38 -2.87 -2.14 -4.57
C ILE A 38 -2.52 -1.66 -5.98
N LEU A 39 -1.33 -1.99 -6.51
CA LEU A 39 -0.90 -1.54 -7.84
C LEU A 39 -1.72 -2.16 -8.98
N LYS A 40 -2.21 -3.39 -8.81
CA LYS A 40 -3.13 -4.01 -9.78
C LYS A 40 -4.50 -3.32 -9.82
N SER A 41 -4.93 -2.76 -8.70
CA SER A 41 -6.31 -2.31 -8.54
C SER A 41 -6.47 -0.80 -8.60
N VAL A 42 -5.41 -0.05 -8.28
CA VAL A 42 -5.38 1.40 -8.34
C VAL A 42 -4.51 1.82 -9.53
N PRO A 43 -5.09 2.46 -10.56
CA PRO A 43 -4.31 2.88 -11.73
C PRO A 43 -3.41 4.07 -11.33
N ALA A 44 -2.13 3.78 -11.10
CA ALA A 44 -1.08 4.76 -10.87
C ALA A 44 -0.04 4.68 -12.00
N ARG A 45 0.46 5.83 -12.47
CA ARG A 45 1.52 5.87 -13.50
C ARG A 45 2.90 5.70 -12.92
N GLU A 46 3.09 6.18 -11.70
CA GLU A 46 4.33 6.07 -10.95
C GLU A 46 4.00 5.52 -9.56
N TRP A 47 4.91 4.74 -9.02
CA TRP A 47 4.76 4.24 -7.66
C TRP A 47 6.05 4.36 -6.85
N GLY A 48 5.90 4.34 -5.53
CA GLY A 48 7.01 4.46 -4.60
C GLY A 48 6.79 3.76 -3.26
N GLY A 49 7.79 3.85 -2.40
CA GLY A 49 7.80 3.23 -1.09
C GLY A 49 8.46 4.13 -0.05
N LEU A 50 7.83 4.27 1.12
CA LEU A 50 8.43 4.84 2.33
C LEU A 50 8.77 3.68 3.27
N ILE A 51 10.04 3.31 3.32
CA ILE A 51 10.50 2.07 3.97
C ILE A 51 11.68 2.34 4.88
N ARG A 52 11.90 1.46 5.86
CA ARG A 52 13.03 1.54 6.80
C ARG A 52 14.37 1.77 6.07
N PRO A 53 15.26 2.66 6.55
CA PRO A 53 16.49 3.02 5.85
C PRO A 53 17.36 1.83 5.43
N ALA A 54 17.44 0.81 6.28
CA ALA A 54 18.21 -0.42 6.04
C ALA A 54 17.79 -1.22 4.79
N LEU A 55 16.57 -1.01 4.27
CA LEU A 55 16.06 -1.68 3.08
C LEU A 55 16.22 -0.86 1.80
N THR A 56 16.48 0.45 1.91
CA THR A 56 16.39 1.43 0.80
C THR A 56 17.20 1.02 -0.42
N GLU A 57 18.48 0.72 -0.23
CA GLU A 57 19.42 0.46 -1.33
C GLU A 57 19.04 -0.80 -2.11
N VAL A 58 18.90 -1.93 -1.40
CA VAL A 58 18.58 -3.23 -2.02
C VAL A 58 17.19 -3.20 -2.67
N TYR A 59 16.22 -2.57 -2.01
CA TYR A 59 14.86 -2.52 -2.54
C TYR A 59 14.76 -1.61 -3.77
N ALA A 60 15.53 -0.51 -3.83
CA ALA A 60 15.63 0.33 -5.02
C ALA A 60 16.35 -0.36 -6.19
N GLU A 61 17.32 -1.24 -5.90
CA GLU A 61 17.97 -2.08 -6.92
C GLU A 61 17.01 -3.14 -7.48
N GLU A 62 16.20 -3.77 -6.61
CA GLU A 62 15.22 -4.78 -7.01
C GLU A 62 14.06 -4.18 -7.83
N PHE A 63 13.64 -2.95 -7.53
CA PHE A 63 12.56 -2.24 -8.22
C PHE A 63 13.03 -0.86 -8.77
N PRO A 64 13.79 -0.82 -9.88
CA PRO A 64 14.35 0.42 -10.42
C PRO A 64 13.31 1.46 -10.86
N GLU A 65 12.08 1.04 -11.14
CA GLU A 65 10.97 1.92 -11.49
C GLU A 65 10.32 2.59 -10.28
N ALA A 66 10.61 2.11 -9.06
CA ALA A 66 10.00 2.59 -7.84
C ALA A 66 10.75 3.80 -7.26
N ARG A 67 10.00 4.74 -6.71
CA ARG A 67 10.53 5.91 -5.98
C ARG A 67 10.63 5.58 -4.50
N ILE A 68 11.83 5.20 -4.04
CA ILE A 68 12.05 4.76 -2.65
C ILE A 68 12.59 5.91 -1.81
N ASN A 69 11.88 6.26 -0.74
CA ASN A 69 12.25 7.36 0.18
C ASN A 69 12.61 8.67 -0.57
N ASP A 70 11.97 8.93 -1.70
CA ASP A 70 12.31 10.03 -2.62
C ASP A 70 11.48 11.29 -2.29
N ALA A 71 12.04 12.13 -1.42
CA ALA A 71 11.40 13.38 -1.00
C ALA A 71 11.19 14.38 -2.16
N VAL A 72 12.10 14.38 -3.15
CA VAL A 72 12.00 15.27 -4.31
C VAL A 72 10.77 14.87 -5.12
N TRP A 73 10.64 13.59 -5.44
CA TRP A 73 9.48 13.05 -6.14
C TRP A 73 8.16 13.33 -5.41
N LEU A 74 8.11 13.17 -4.08
CA LEU A 74 6.90 13.48 -3.30
C LEU A 74 6.50 14.97 -3.36
N SER A 75 7.47 15.87 -3.53
CA SER A 75 7.24 17.33 -3.57
C SER A 75 6.81 17.88 -4.93
N GLU A 76 6.71 17.04 -5.96
CA GLU A 76 6.38 17.49 -7.33
C GLU A 76 4.89 17.41 -7.66
N ALA A 77 4.14 16.47 -7.04
CA ALA A 77 2.72 16.27 -7.32
C ALA A 77 2.02 15.47 -6.19
N PRO A 78 0.69 15.61 -6.05
CA PRO A 78 -0.06 14.88 -5.04
C PRO A 78 0.13 13.36 -5.16
N THR A 79 0.37 12.70 -4.03
CA THR A 79 0.69 11.26 -3.99
C THR A 79 -0.21 10.55 -2.99
N LEU A 80 -0.92 9.50 -3.44
CA LEU A 80 -1.72 8.68 -2.53
C LEU A 80 -0.77 7.81 -1.68
N LEU A 81 -0.74 8.04 -0.38
CA LEU A 81 -0.04 7.20 0.58
C LEU A 81 -0.97 6.10 1.09
N VAL A 82 -0.52 4.85 1.06
CA VAL A 82 -1.27 3.69 1.55
C VAL A 82 -0.42 2.92 2.55
N ASN A 83 -0.99 2.59 3.71
CA ASN A 83 -0.27 1.85 4.76
C ASN A 83 -0.04 0.41 4.32
N GLY A 84 1.21 -0.04 4.39
CA GLY A 84 1.60 -1.38 3.98
C GLY A 84 1.03 -2.52 4.82
N ARG A 85 0.52 -2.23 6.02
CA ARG A 85 -0.15 -3.19 6.90
C ARG A 85 -1.66 -3.29 6.67
N TRP A 86 -2.23 -2.43 5.83
CA TRP A 86 -3.66 -2.46 5.56
C TRP A 86 -3.99 -3.35 4.36
N LEU A 87 -4.83 -4.35 4.60
CA LEU A 87 -5.49 -5.14 3.56
C LEU A 87 -6.88 -4.54 3.32
N PRO A 88 -7.05 -3.70 2.28
CA PRO A 88 -8.34 -3.04 2.04
C PRO A 88 -9.40 -4.07 1.65
N ALA A 89 -10.64 -3.84 2.11
CA ALA A 89 -11.77 -4.56 1.54
C ALA A 89 -11.93 -4.21 0.06
N ARG A 90 -12.46 -5.14 -0.75
CA ARG A 90 -12.54 -4.97 -2.21
C ARG A 90 -13.28 -3.71 -2.66
N GLN A 91 -14.30 -3.30 -1.90
CA GLN A 91 -15.08 -2.08 -2.11
C GLN A 91 -14.23 -0.82 -1.90
N GLU A 92 -13.38 -0.80 -0.87
CA GLU A 92 -12.51 0.34 -0.52
C GLU A 92 -11.50 0.66 -1.61
N ILE A 93 -10.99 -0.36 -2.29
CA ILE A 93 -10.04 -0.22 -3.39
C ILE A 93 -10.56 0.74 -4.48
N SER A 94 -11.86 0.67 -4.79
CA SER A 94 -12.47 1.55 -5.79
C SER A 94 -12.57 3.01 -5.34
N HIS A 95 -12.67 3.24 -4.02
CA HIS A 95 -12.72 4.57 -3.42
C HIS A 95 -11.35 5.24 -3.41
N LEU A 96 -10.26 4.46 -3.32
CA LEU A 96 -8.90 4.99 -3.35
C LEU A 96 -8.65 5.89 -4.57
N ALA A 97 -9.23 5.56 -5.73
CA ALA A 97 -9.08 6.34 -6.96
C ALA A 97 -9.54 7.81 -6.88
N ASN A 98 -10.43 8.13 -5.94
CA ASN A 98 -11.12 9.41 -5.84
C ASN A 98 -10.87 10.12 -4.49
N VAL A 99 -9.82 9.75 -3.77
CA VAL A 99 -9.46 10.37 -2.49
C VAL A 99 -9.07 11.83 -2.68
N THR A 100 -9.52 12.69 -1.76
CA THR A 100 -9.14 14.12 -1.68
C THR A 100 -8.28 14.38 -0.46
N SER A 101 -7.53 15.49 -0.46
CA SER A 101 -6.67 15.91 0.66
C SER A 101 -7.43 16.32 1.92
N ASP A 102 -8.73 16.64 1.82
CA ASP A 102 -9.59 16.96 2.97
C ASP A 102 -9.87 15.77 3.89
N THR A 103 -9.63 14.54 3.41
CA THR A 103 -9.98 13.31 4.11
C THR A 103 -8.77 12.44 4.41
N VAL A 104 -8.89 11.63 5.46
CA VAL A 104 -7.93 10.58 5.83
C VAL A 104 -8.70 9.29 6.07
N GLY A 105 -8.25 8.20 5.46
CA GLY A 105 -8.79 6.87 5.71
C GLY A 105 -8.21 6.29 6.99
N MET A 106 -9.07 5.90 7.93
CA MET A 106 -8.68 5.40 9.25
C MET A 106 -9.23 3.99 9.47
N ILE A 107 -8.36 3.07 9.90
CA ILE A 107 -8.73 1.76 10.42
C ILE A 107 -8.43 1.74 11.92
N GLY A 108 -9.48 1.82 12.74
CA GLY A 108 -9.32 2.10 14.17
C GLY A 108 -8.57 3.42 14.38
N ASN A 109 -7.37 3.35 14.97
CA ASN A 109 -6.50 4.50 15.21
C ASN A 109 -5.35 4.61 14.20
N THR A 110 -5.28 3.72 13.21
CA THR A 110 -4.20 3.67 12.22
C THR A 110 -4.62 4.37 10.94
N VAL A 111 -3.73 5.18 10.38
CA VAL A 111 -3.91 5.77 9.05
C VAL A 111 -3.78 4.64 8.03
N ALA A 112 -4.88 4.34 7.34
CA ALA A 112 -4.94 3.36 6.26
C ALA A 112 -4.47 3.97 4.95
N TYR A 113 -4.90 5.20 4.65
CA TYR A 113 -4.44 5.98 3.51
C TYR A 113 -4.62 7.48 3.75
N LEU A 114 -3.85 8.29 3.00
CA LEU A 114 -4.10 9.72 2.85
C LEU A 114 -3.53 10.23 1.51
N LEU A 115 -4.08 11.30 0.96
CA LEU A 115 -3.48 11.98 -0.21
C LEU A 115 -2.47 13.02 0.27
N LEU A 116 -1.18 12.79 0.08
CA LEU A 116 -0.13 13.75 0.43
C LEU A 116 -0.09 14.86 -0.62
N GLU A 117 -0.21 16.12 -0.18
CA GLU A 117 0.00 17.28 -1.05
C GLU A 117 1.50 17.63 -1.15
N PRO A 118 1.96 18.18 -2.28
CA PRO A 118 3.38 18.50 -2.51
C PRO A 118 4.04 19.34 -1.40
N GLU A 119 3.34 20.34 -0.88
CA GLU A 119 3.81 21.22 0.19
C GLU A 119 3.97 20.50 1.54
N GLU A 120 3.27 19.39 1.76
CA GLU A 120 3.36 18.59 2.97
C GLU A 120 4.55 17.61 2.92
N ALA A 121 5.07 17.30 1.73
CA ALA A 121 6.18 16.37 1.53
C ALA A 121 7.43 16.76 2.31
N VAL A 122 7.63 18.05 2.59
CA VAL A 122 8.76 18.56 3.40
C VAL A 122 8.75 18.05 4.84
N LEU A 123 7.60 17.60 5.34
CA LEU A 123 7.47 17.03 6.69
C LEU A 123 7.96 15.58 6.74
N LEU A 124 7.99 14.88 5.61
CA LEU A 124 8.41 13.49 5.53
C LEU A 124 9.94 13.43 5.47
N THR A 125 10.55 13.02 6.56
CA THR A 125 11.99 12.72 6.63
C THR A 125 12.22 11.22 6.63
N ALA A 126 13.42 10.79 6.26
CA ALA A 126 13.82 9.38 6.24
C ALA A 126 13.77 8.67 7.61
N GLU A 127 13.53 9.38 8.70
CA GLU A 127 13.44 8.79 10.05
C GLU A 127 12.08 9.02 10.71
N ALA A 128 11.23 9.88 10.17
CA ALA A 128 10.02 10.35 10.86
C ALA A 128 8.79 10.50 9.96
N TRP A 129 8.74 9.85 8.80
CA TRP A 129 7.55 9.92 7.94
C TRP A 129 6.27 9.43 8.65
N ASP A 130 6.35 8.43 9.55
CA ASP A 130 5.17 7.93 10.28
C ASP A 130 4.57 9.03 11.18
N ASP A 131 5.40 9.72 11.99
CA ASP A 131 4.95 10.85 12.80
C ASP A 131 4.41 12.00 11.93
N ALA A 132 5.05 12.27 10.78
CA ALA A 132 4.59 13.28 9.84
C ALA A 132 3.22 12.92 9.24
N ILE A 133 3.02 11.66 8.84
CA ILE A 133 1.75 11.13 8.33
C ILE A 133 0.66 11.26 9.40
N GLN A 134 0.93 10.92 10.66
CA GLN A 134 -0.02 11.10 11.76
C GLN A 134 -0.36 12.57 11.98
N LYS A 135 0.63 13.46 11.93
CA LYS A 135 0.41 14.91 12.06
C LYS A 135 -0.46 15.46 10.92
N ILE A 136 -0.18 15.06 9.68
CA ILE A 136 -0.98 15.43 8.51
C ILE A 136 -2.40 14.85 8.63
N ALA A 137 -2.54 13.59 9.03
CA ALA A 137 -3.84 12.98 9.25
C ALA A 137 -4.69 13.74 10.28
N SER A 138 -4.07 14.27 11.34
CA SER A 138 -4.77 15.01 12.40
C SER A 138 -5.42 16.32 11.94
N THR A 139 -5.03 16.87 10.79
CA THR A 139 -5.63 18.09 10.23
C THR A 139 -6.81 17.80 9.29
N ARG A 140 -7.09 16.52 9.01
CA ARG A 140 -8.07 16.08 8.01
C ARG A 140 -9.30 15.47 8.64
N LYS A 141 -10.39 15.39 7.88
CA LYS A 141 -11.61 14.71 8.32
C LYS A 141 -11.39 13.19 8.27
N PRO A 142 -11.49 12.47 9.41
CA PRO A 142 -11.34 11.02 9.41
C PRO A 142 -12.56 10.35 8.76
N VAL A 143 -12.29 9.35 7.95
CA VAL A 143 -13.28 8.45 7.34
C VAL A 143 -12.91 7.04 7.76
N ALA A 144 -13.82 6.33 8.41
CA ALA A 144 -13.62 4.93 8.74
C ALA A 144 -13.60 4.11 7.44
N VAL A 145 -12.60 3.24 7.31
CA VAL A 145 -12.43 2.37 6.14
C VAL A 145 -12.60 0.92 6.52
N GLU A 146 -13.06 0.10 5.57
CA GLU A 146 -13.17 -1.34 5.75
C GLU A 146 -11.87 -2.08 5.37
N GLY A 147 -11.72 -3.30 5.87
CA GLY A 147 -10.55 -4.13 5.63
C GLY A 147 -9.92 -4.63 6.92
N THR A 148 -8.69 -5.12 6.82
CA THR A 148 -7.94 -5.63 7.97
C THR A 148 -6.63 -4.90 8.12
N GLU A 149 -6.36 -4.39 9.33
CA GLU A 149 -5.03 -3.98 9.73
C GLU A 149 -4.25 -5.19 10.24
N LEU A 150 -3.12 -5.48 9.61
CA LEU A 150 -2.21 -6.52 10.05
C LEU A 150 -1.34 -5.98 11.19
N HIS A 151 -1.26 -6.72 12.29
CA HIS A 151 -0.44 -6.36 13.45
C HIS A 151 0.77 -7.30 13.60
N TYR A 152 0.60 -8.56 13.21
CA TYR A 152 1.61 -9.60 13.40
C TYR A 152 1.64 -10.61 12.23
N PRO A 153 2.70 -11.44 12.11
CA PRO A 153 2.81 -12.44 11.05
C PRO A 153 1.63 -13.42 10.99
N TRP A 154 1.04 -13.81 12.12
CA TRP A 154 -0.11 -14.72 12.12
C TRP A 154 -1.39 -14.10 11.58
N ASP A 155 -1.50 -12.77 11.50
CA ASP A 155 -2.64 -12.13 10.85
C ASP A 155 -2.65 -12.42 9.34
N LEU A 156 -1.47 -12.52 8.72
CA LEU A 156 -1.35 -12.95 7.32
C LEU A 156 -1.90 -14.36 7.11
N VAL A 157 -1.68 -15.25 8.08
CA VAL A 157 -2.21 -16.63 8.04
C VAL A 157 -3.72 -16.61 8.20
N ASN A 158 -4.24 -15.85 9.17
CA ASN A 158 -5.67 -15.72 9.42
C ASN A 158 -6.41 -15.12 8.21
N GLN A 159 -5.80 -14.15 7.53
CA GLN A 159 -6.38 -13.47 6.37
C GLN A 159 -6.15 -14.21 5.06
N ASN A 160 -5.22 -15.18 5.00
CA ASN A 160 -4.79 -15.81 3.75
C ASN A 160 -5.97 -16.38 2.94
N ARG A 161 -6.88 -17.11 3.61
CA ARG A 161 -8.05 -17.71 2.95
C ARG A 161 -8.95 -16.65 2.30
N GLN A 162 -9.24 -15.57 3.03
CA GLN A 162 -10.10 -14.51 2.52
C GLN A 162 -9.43 -13.79 1.35
N GLN A 163 -8.14 -13.48 1.47
CA GLN A 163 -7.38 -12.86 0.39
C GLN A 163 -7.29 -13.75 -0.86
N LEU A 164 -7.17 -15.08 -0.74
CA LEU A 164 -7.23 -15.97 -1.90
C LEU A 164 -8.58 -15.88 -2.64
N VAL A 165 -9.69 -15.78 -1.90
CA VAL A 165 -11.03 -15.63 -2.48
C VAL A 165 -11.15 -14.29 -3.20
N ASP A 166 -10.67 -13.22 -2.57
CA ASP A 166 -10.74 -11.87 -3.14
C ASP A 166 -9.81 -11.70 -4.35
N ASP A 167 -8.59 -12.24 -4.27
CA ASP A 167 -7.59 -12.20 -5.34
C ASP A 167 -8.05 -12.99 -6.58
N PHE A 168 -8.82 -14.08 -6.40
CA PHE A 168 -9.41 -14.81 -7.51
C PHE A 168 -10.36 -13.93 -8.35
N ALA A 169 -11.06 -12.98 -7.72
CA ALA A 169 -11.92 -12.03 -8.41
C ALA A 169 -11.14 -10.89 -9.11
N LEU A 170 -9.85 -10.72 -8.79
CA LEU A 170 -8.94 -9.78 -9.46
C LEU A 170 -8.20 -10.43 -10.64
N ALA A 171 -8.13 -11.76 -10.68
CA ALA A 171 -7.51 -12.47 -11.79
C ALA A 171 -8.36 -12.31 -13.08
N PRO A 172 -7.75 -11.97 -14.24
CA PRO A 172 -8.48 -11.98 -15.50
C PRO A 172 -9.04 -13.38 -15.74
N SER A 173 -10.35 -13.46 -16.01
CA SER A 173 -11.05 -14.73 -16.19
C SER A 173 -10.26 -15.65 -17.13
N THR A 174 -9.92 -16.86 -16.69
CA THR A 174 -9.30 -17.91 -17.51
C THR A 174 -10.23 -18.43 -18.63
N GLN A 175 -11.26 -17.66 -19.02
CA GLN A 175 -12.21 -18.02 -20.06
C GLN A 175 -11.65 -17.89 -21.48
N ALA A 176 -10.58 -17.11 -21.70
CA ALA A 176 -10.01 -16.94 -23.04
C ALA A 176 -9.24 -18.16 -23.58
N SER A 177 -8.96 -19.18 -22.77
CA SER A 177 -8.20 -20.37 -23.17
C SER A 177 -9.06 -21.61 -23.45
N ARG A 178 -10.36 -21.62 -23.12
CA ARG A 178 -11.26 -22.75 -23.46
C ARG A 178 -11.82 -22.70 -24.89
N ASP A 179 -11.90 -21.52 -25.51
CA ASP A 179 -12.40 -21.41 -26.89
C ASP A 179 -11.36 -21.80 -27.95
N LYS A 180 -10.08 -21.88 -27.59
CA LYS A 180 -9.02 -22.35 -28.52
C LYS A 180 -8.86 -23.87 -28.57
N VAL A 181 -9.39 -24.62 -27.61
CA VAL A 181 -9.24 -26.09 -27.55
C VAL A 181 -10.44 -26.82 -28.16
N ARG A 182 -11.52 -26.11 -28.53
CA ARG A 182 -12.70 -26.70 -29.19
C ARG A 182 -12.65 -26.70 -30.72
N ASN A 183 -11.61 -26.12 -31.33
CA ASN A 183 -11.45 -26.04 -32.79
C ASN A 183 -10.22 -26.81 -33.32
N LEU A 184 -9.82 -27.88 -32.64
CA LEU A 184 -8.82 -28.85 -33.13
C LEU A 184 -9.44 -30.25 -33.19
#